data_AF-A0A936G664-F1
#
_entry.id   AF-A0A936G664-F1
#
_cell.length_a   1.000
_cell.length_b   1.000
_cell.length_c   1.000
_cell.angle_alpha   90.00
_cell.angle_beta   90.00
_cell.angle_gamma   90.00
#
_symmetry.space_group_name_H-M   'P 1'
#
loop_
_entity.id
_entity.type
_entity.pdbx_description
1 polymer ?
#
loop_
_entity_poly.entity_id
_entity_poly.type
_entity_poly.pdbx_seq_one_letter_code
_entity_poly.pdbx_strand_id
1 'polypeptide(L)' 'MLQTPSTQRFQIVGALTRIRQEWQDAAGCPSLIEVEGNMGMLLADLINGLGLGTHEQVQVLGQELFEELKDFLKSPVQN' A
#
# COMPACT_ATOMS: atom_id res chain seq x y z
N MET A 1 -10.81 -23.90 -5.09
CA MET A 1 -10.06 -24.24 -3.87
C MET A 1 -10.28 -23.10 -2.87
N LEU A 2 -10.94 -23.38 -1.74
CA LEU A 2 -11.16 -22.40 -0.69
C LEU A 2 -9.82 -22.19 0.04
N GLN A 3 -9.25 -20.99 -0.04
CA GLN A 3 -8.01 -20.68 0.67
C GLN A 3 -8.25 -20.87 2.18
N THR A 4 -7.41 -21.65 2.83
CA THR A 4 -7.45 -21.83 4.28
C THR A 4 -7.14 -20.48 4.96
N PRO A 5 -7.82 -20.11 6.05
CA PRO A 5 -7.61 -18.83 6.75
C PRO A 5 -6.16 -18.55 7.15
N SER A 6 -5.35 -19.61 7.32
CA SER A 6 -3.92 -19.54 7.58
C SER A 6 -3.11 -19.01 6.39
N THR A 7 -3.47 -19.40 5.15
CA THR A 7 -2.81 -18.95 3.93
C THR A 7 -3.05 -17.45 3.68
N GLN A 8 -4.28 -17.00 3.91
CA GLN A 8 -4.64 -15.58 3.77
C GLN A 8 -3.92 -14.71 4.81
N ARG A 9 -3.85 -15.16 6.07
CA ARG A 9 -3.09 -14.46 7.11
C ARG A 9 -1.61 -14.36 6.76
N PHE A 10 -1.02 -15.42 6.21
CA PHE A 10 0.38 -15.42 5.80
C PHE A 10 0.66 -14.39 4.70
N GLN A 11 -0.23 -14.28 3.72
CA GLN A 11 -0.13 -13.27 2.65
C GLN A 11 -0.22 -11.84 3.20
N ILE A 12 -1.16 -11.59 4.11
CA ILE A 12 -1.31 -10.27 4.75
C ILE A 12 -0.05 -9.91 5.54
N VAL A 13 0.47 -10.83 6.36
CA VAL A 13 1.71 -10.61 7.13
C VAL A 13 2.89 -10.36 6.20
N GLY A 14 2.99 -11.10 5.09
CA GLY A 14 4.02 -10.90 4.08
C GLY A 14 3.96 -9.51 3.44
N ALA A 15 2.77 -9.08 3.02
CA ALA A 15 2.55 -7.75 2.45
C ALA A 15 2.94 -6.63 3.44
N LEU A 16 2.44 -6.70 4.68
CA LEU A 16 2.76 -5.73 5.72
C LEU A 16 4.25 -5.69 6.06
N THR A 17 4.91 -6.85 6.08
CA THR A 17 6.36 -6.95 6.34
C THR A 17 7.15 -6.24 5.26
N ARG A 18 6.77 -6.43 4.00
CA ARG A 18 7.41 -5.80 2.84
C ARG A 18 7.25 -4.29 2.88
N ILE A 19 6.03 -3.79 3.07
CA ILE A 19 5.74 -2.34 3.14
C ILE A 19 6.58 -1.69 4.23
N ARG A 20 6.62 -2.27 5.43
CA ARG A 20 7.44 -1.77 6.54
C ARG A 20 8.93 -1.70 6.17
N GLN A 21 9.47 -2.71 5.48
CA GLN A 21 10.88 -2.72 5.09
C GLN A 21 11.20 -1.65 4.05
N GLU A 22 10.38 -1.55 3.00
CA GLU A 22 10.54 -0.55 1.95
C GLU A 22 10.46 0.87 2.52
N TRP A 23 9.55 1.12 3.46
CA TRP A 23 9.41 2.41 4.11
C TRP A 23 10.56 2.73 5.09
N GLN A 24 11.02 1.74 5.85
CA GLN A 24 12.16 1.94 6.75
C GLN A 24 13.42 2.32 5.96
N ASP A 25 13.62 1.69 4.80
CA ASP A 25 14.73 1.98 3.89
C ASP A 25 14.59 3.38 3.28
N ALA A 26 13.40 3.71 2.75
CA ALA A 26 13.13 5.01 2.12
C ALA A 26 13.19 6.19 3.11
N ALA A 27 12.75 5.99 4.36
CA ALA A 27 12.78 7.04 5.38
C ALA A 27 14.20 7.36 5.86
N GLY A 28 15.18 6.47 5.64
CA GLY A 28 16.58 6.68 6.05
C GLY A 28 16.78 6.90 7.55
N CYS A 29 15.76 6.60 8.37
CA CYS A 29 15.73 6.89 9.80
C CYS A 29 15.52 5.59 10.59
N PRO A 30 15.87 5.57 11.89
CA PRO A 30 15.70 4.38 12.72
C PRO A 30 14.25 4.15 13.18
N SER A 31 13.38 5.16 13.16
CA SER A 31 12.03 5.10 13.73
C SER A 31 10.95 5.51 12.71
N LEU A 32 10.18 4.54 12.21
CA LEU A 32 8.99 4.81 11.37
C LEU A 32 7.86 5.52 12.12
N ILE A 33 7.90 5.55 13.46
CA ILE A 33 6.89 6.23 14.28
C ILE A 33 7.05 7.75 14.19
N GLU A 34 8.28 8.22 13.97
CA GLU A 34 8.63 9.65 13.95
C GLU A 34 8.69 10.21 12.51
N VAL A 35 8.34 9.39 11.50
CA VAL A 35 8.36 9.78 10.09
C VAL A 35 7.06 10.49 9.72
N GLU A 36 7.18 11.68 9.12
CA GLU A 36 6.06 12.29 8.38
C GLU A 36 5.88 11.55 7.04
N GLY A 37 4.75 10.88 6.87
CA GLY A 37 4.46 10.05 5.69
C GLY A 37 3.14 10.42 5.01
N ASN A 38 3.09 10.24 3.69
CA ASN A 38 1.86 10.41 2.92
C ASN A 38 0.95 9.17 3.10
N MET A 39 -0.17 9.34 3.80
CA MET A 39 -1.12 8.25 4.08
C MET A 39 -1.76 7.67 2.81
N GLY A 40 -1.90 8.46 1.74
CA GLY A 40 -2.36 7.96 0.44
C GLY A 40 -1.37 6.99 -0.19
N MET A 41 -0.06 7.28 -0.11
CA MET A 41 0.99 6.37 -0.57
C MET A 41 1.04 5.08 0.27
N LEU A 42 0.85 5.18 1.59
CA LEU A 42 0.75 3.98 2.44
C LEU A 42 -0.41 3.08 2.02
N LEU A 43 -1.57 3.67 1.75
CA LEU A 43 -2.74 2.93 1.31
C LEU A 43 -2.52 2.32 -0.08
N ALA A 44 -1.85 3.02 -0.99
CA ALA A 44 -1.46 2.49 -2.30
C ALA A 44 -0.54 1.26 -2.17
N ASP A 45 0.48 1.33 -1.32
CA ASP A 45 1.39 0.20 -1.08
C ASP A 45 0.67 -0.98 -0.43
N LEU A 46 -0.30 -0.72 0.46
CA LEU A 46 -1.12 -1.75 1.09
C LEU A 46 -1.96 -2.52 0.07
N ILE A 47 -2.71 -1.82 -0.78
CA ILE A 47 -3.59 -2.48 -1.76
C ILE A 47 -2.79 -3.20 -2.84
N ASN A 48 -1.62 -2.67 -3.21
CA ASN A 48 -0.69 -3.31 -4.14
C ASN A 48 -0.08 -4.58 -3.52
N GLY A 49 0.38 -4.49 -2.26
CA GLY A 49 0.97 -5.62 -1.53
C GLY A 49 -0.02 -6.76 -1.27
N LEU A 50 -1.30 -6.44 -1.09
CA LEU A 50 -2.37 -7.43 -0.95
C LEU A 50 -2.89 -7.97 -2.29
N GLY A 51 -2.46 -7.41 -3.41
CA GLY A 51 -2.85 -7.85 -4.74
C GLY A 51 -4.35 -7.64 -5.03
N LEU A 52 -4.94 -6.57 -4.47
CA LEU A 52 -6.36 -6.29 -4.64
C LEU A 52 -6.69 -5.94 -6.09
N GLY A 53 -7.82 -6.45 -6.59
CA GLY A 53 -8.35 -6.07 -7.90
C GLY A 53 -8.95 -4.65 -7.88
N THR A 54 -9.12 -4.04 -9.04
CA THR A 54 -9.58 -2.64 -9.18
C THR A 54 -10.87 -2.33 -8.40
N HIS A 55 -11.83 -3.27 -8.40
CA HIS A 55 -13.08 -3.10 -7.65
C HIS A 55 -12.84 -3.06 -6.12
N GLU A 56 -11.96 -3.92 -5.61
CA GLU A 56 -11.58 -3.96 -4.20
C GLU A 56 -10.77 -2.72 -3.80
N GLN A 57 -9.90 -2.24 -4.70
CA GLN A 57 -9.15 -1.00 -4.51
C GLN A 57 -10.09 0.21 -4.35
N VAL A 58 -11.09 0.35 -5.23
CA VAL A 58 -12.11 1.42 -5.12
C VAL A 58 -12.91 1.29 -3.83
N GLN A 59 -13.25 0.07 -3.41
CA GLN A 59 -13.96 -0.17 -2.16
C GLN A 59 -13.14 0.25 -0.92
N VAL A 60 -11.83 -0.02 -0.92
CA VAL A 60 -10.93 0.30 0.20
C VAL A 60 -10.57 1.78 0.24
N LEU A 61 -10.26 2.38 -0.90
CA LEU A 61 -9.80 3.77 -0.99
C LEU A 61 -10.95 4.79 -1.06
N GLY A 62 -12.13 4.35 -1.52
CA GLY A 62 -13.16 5.27 -2.00
C GLY A 62 -12.81 5.82 -3.39
N GLN A 63 -13.82 6.36 -4.07
CA GLN A 63 -13.69 6.79 -5.46
C GLN A 63 -12.73 7.98 -5.64
N GLU A 64 -12.77 8.95 -4.74
CA GLU A 64 -11.96 10.18 -4.85
C GLU A 64 -10.47 9.89 -4.71
N LEU A 65 -10.05 9.21 -3.64
CA LEU A 65 -8.65 8.86 -3.41
C LEU A 65 -8.11 7.87 -4.45
N PHE A 66 -8.96 6.96 -4.94
CA PHE A 66 -8.57 6.05 -6.03
C PHE A 66 -8.23 6.82 -7.31
N GLU A 67 -9.05 7.79 -7.71
CA GLU A 67 -8.76 8.61 -8.89
C GLU A 67 -7.53 9.52 -8.67
N GLU A 68 -7.39 10.12 -7.48
CA GLU A 68 -6.22 10.92 -7.12
C GLU A 68 -4.91 10.12 -7.23
N LEU A 69 -4.87 8.91 -6.68
CA LEU A 69 -3.72 8.01 -6.78
C LEU A 69 -3.45 7.58 -8.24
N LYS A 70 -4.51 7.32 -9.02
CA LYS A 70 -4.37 6.95 -10.43
C LYS A 70 -3.76 8.08 -11.24
N ASP A 71 -4.16 9.32 -10.97
CA ASP A 71 -3.62 10.49 -11.65
C ASP A 71 -2.19 10.78 -11.20
N PHE A 72 -1.91 10.68 -9.89
CA PHE A 72 -0.57 10.84 -9.34
C PHE A 72 0.44 9.86 -9.93
N LEU A 73 0.10 8.58 -10.00
CA LEU A 73 0.98 7.53 -10.55
C LEU A 73 1.15 7.62 -12.07
N LYS A 74 0.21 8.23 -12.79
CA LYS A 74 0.29 8.44 -14.25
C LYS A 74 1.04 9.70 -14.64
N SER A 75 1.13 10.67 -13.74
CA SER A 75 1.85 11.92 -14.03
C SER A 75 3.35 11.64 -13.92
N PRO A 76 4.15 11.78 -15.00
CA PRO A 76 5.60 11.68 -14.89
C PRO A 76 6.04 12.76 -13.90
N VAL A 77 6.76 12.37 -12.86
CA VAL A 77 7.32 13.27 -11.84
C VAL A 77 8.07 14.38 -12.57
N GLN A 78 7.46 15.58 -12.68
CA GLN A 78 8.17 16.78 -13.08
C GLN A 78 8.89 17.26 -11.83
N ASN A 79 10.15 16.82 -11.71
CA ASN A 79 11.12 17.36 -10.77
C ASN A 79 11.35 18.86 -11.03
#